data_AF-A0A9D7QG79-F1
#
_entry.id   AF-A0A9D7QG79-F1
#
_cell.length_a   1.000
_cell.length_b   1.000
_cell.length_c   1.000
_cell.angle_alpha   90.00
_cell.angle_beta   90.00
_cell.angle_gamma   90.00
#
_symmetry.space_group_name_H-M   'P 1'
#
loop_
_entity.id
_entity.type
_entity.pdbx_description
1 polymer ?
#
loop_
_entity_poly.entity_id
_entity_poly.type
_entity_poly.pdbx_seq_one_letter_code
_entity_poly.pdbx_strand_id
1 'polypeptide(L)' 'MIVIRRLVDRHRAYTAIFLQGEAPRIFPTSEHEHGRILQIYKQDRRHEGICNDFTDYDPAPSVGGLAAK' A
#
# COMPACT_ATOMS: atom_id res chain seq x y z
N MET A 1 -7.16 -6.50 -4.41
CA MET A 1 -6.26 -5.55 -3.71
C MET A 1 -5.47 -4.80 -4.78
N ILE A 2 -5.49 -3.46 -4.75
CA ILE A 2 -4.66 -2.64 -5.64
C ILE A 2 -3.25 -2.56 -5.04
N VAL A 3 -2.21 -2.69 -5.85
CA VAL A 3 -0.82 -2.50 -5.40
C VAL A 3 -0.25 -1.28 -6.10
N ILE A 4 0.24 -0.33 -5.32
CA ILE A 4 0.86 0.90 -5.84
C ILE A 4 2.29 0.96 -5.33
N ARG A 5 3.26 1.04 -6.24
CA ARG A 5 4.69 1.08 -5.89
C ARG A 5 5.38 2.28 -6.52
N ARG A 6 6.35 2.84 -5.80
CA ARG A 6 7.30 3.82 -6.34
C ARG A 6 8.43 3.06 -7.01
N LEU A 7 8.72 3.40 -8.26
CA LEU A 7 9.89 2.92 -8.99
C LEU A 7 10.82 4.11 -9.22
N VAL A 8 12.13 3.88 -9.18
CA VAL A 8 13.13 4.92 -9.38
C VAL A 8 14.23 4.35 -10.28
N ASP A 9 14.59 5.08 -11.32
CA ASP A 9 15.79 4.84 -12.11
C ASP A 9 16.85 5.92 -11.81
N ARG A 10 17.95 5.95 -12.58
CA ARG A 10 19.02 6.94 -12.36
C ARG A 10 18.59 8.40 -12.53
N HIS A 11 17.49 8.67 -13.24
CA HIS A 11 17.11 10.00 -13.70
C HIS A 11 15.69 10.41 -13.31
N ARG A 12 14.79 9.45 -13.05
CA ARG A 12 13.35 9.69 -12.89
C ARG A 12 12.73 8.74 -11.89
N ALA A 13 11.66 9.23 -11.26
CA ALA A 13 10.76 8.42 -10.46
C ALA A 13 9.45 8.18 -11.22
N TYR A 14 8.84 7.05 -10.92
CA TYR A 14 7.61 6.57 -11.55
C TYR A 14 6.68 6.02 -10.47
N THR A 15 5.39 6.05 -10.77
CA THR A 15 4.38 5.30 -10.03
C THR A 15 3.92 4.14 -10.89
N ALA A 16 3.92 2.95 -10.30
CA ALA A 16 3.38 1.74 -10.91
C ALA A 16 2.13 1.29 -10.16
N ILE A 17 1.02 1.15 -10.89
CA ILE A 17 -0.26 0.67 -10.39
C ILE A 17 -0.53 -0.72 -10.98
N PHE A 18 -0.75 -1.68 -10.10
CA PHE A 18 -1.04 -3.07 -10.43
C PHE A 18 -2.46 -3.42 -10.00
N LEU A 19 -3.26 -3.85 -10.95
CA LEU A 19 -4.61 -4.37 -10.76
C LEU A 19 -4.65 -5.82 -11.22
N GLN A 20 -5.33 -6.67 -10.46
CA GLN A 20 -5.42 -8.10 -10.78
C GLN A 20 -6.17 -8.28 -12.11
N GLY A 21 -5.51 -8.93 -13.09
CA GLY A 21 -6.08 -9.18 -14.41
C GLY A 21 -5.92 -8.03 -15.42
N GLU A 22 -5.32 -6.90 -15.02
CA GLU A 22 -4.98 -5.81 -15.95
C GLU A 22 -3.47 -5.69 -16.15
N ALA A 23 -3.08 -5.13 -17.29
CA ALA A 23 -1.70 -4.74 -17.52
C ALA A 23 -1.29 -3.64 -16.52
N PRO A 24 -0.04 -3.67 -16.00
CA PRO A 24 0.46 -2.62 -15.12
C PRO A 24 0.41 -1.25 -15.78
N ARG A 25 -0.02 -0.23 -15.04
CA ARG A 25 0.07 1.17 -15.48
C ARG A 25 1.26 1.83 -14.81
N ILE A 26 2.25 2.22 -15.61
CA ILE A 26 3.50 2.81 -15.13
C ILE A 26 3.68 4.16 -15.81
N PHE A 27 3.84 5.22 -15.02
CA PHE A 27 4.00 6.58 -15.54
C PHE A 27 4.90 7.41 -14.63
N PRO A 28 5.65 8.38 -15.20
CA PRO A 28 6.57 9.20 -14.42
C PRO A 28 5.80 10.07 -13.43
N THR A 29 6.33 10.19 -12.21
CA THR A 29 5.72 10.99 -11.13
C THR A 29 6.81 11.54 -10.21
N SER A 30 6.62 12.78 -9.77
CA SER A 30 7.32 13.35 -8.61
C SER A 30 6.91 12.67 -7.30
N GLU A 31 7.66 12.95 -6.23
CA GLU A 31 7.32 12.46 -4.89
C GLU A 31 5.97 12.98 -4.39
N HIS A 32 5.66 14.26 -4.69
CA HIS A 32 4.40 14.88 -4.32
C HIS A 32 3.22 14.19 -5.04
N GLU A 33 3.34 13.95 -6.35
CA GLU A 33 2.31 13.26 -7.13
C GLU A 33 2.11 11.82 -6.64
N HIS A 34 3.20 11.10 -6.36
CA HIS A 34 3.13 9.75 -5.80
C HIS A 34 2.38 9.75 -4.46
N GLY A 35 2.73 10.65 -3.54
CA GLY A 35 2.03 10.79 -2.26
C GLY A 35 0.55 11.12 -2.43
N ARG A 36 0.20 11.98 -3.39
CA ARG A 36 -1.18 12.30 -3.70
C ARG A 36 -1.95 11.10 -4.26
N ILE A 37 -1.33 10.28 -5.10
CA ILE A 37 -1.92 9.03 -5.61
C ILE A 37 -2.21 8.06 -4.45
N LEU A 38 -1.25 7.87 -3.53
CA LEU A 38 -1.46 7.01 -2.36
C LEU A 38 -2.65 7.48 -1.51
N GLN A 39 -2.81 8.79 -1.30
CA GLN A 39 -3.95 9.36 -0.58
C GLN A 39 -5.29 9.08 -1.28
N ILE A 40 -5.35 9.24 -2.60
CA ILE A 40 -6.58 9.01 -3.38
C ILE A 40 -7.02 7.56 -3.27
N TYR A 41 -6.08 6.62 -3.38
CA TYR A 41 -6.35 5.18 -3.26
C TYR A 41 -6.33 4.67 -1.82
N LYS A 42 -6.20 5.57 -0.83
CA LYS A 42 -6.16 5.25 0.60
C LYS A 42 -5.11 4.18 0.93
N GLN A 43 -3.95 4.28 0.31
CA GLN A 43 -2.76 3.45 0.53
C GLN A 43 -1.67 4.22 1.31
N ASP A 44 -1.96 5.44 1.77
CA ASP A 44 -1.01 6.31 2.46
C ASP A 44 -0.91 6.02 3.98
N ARG A 45 -1.94 5.43 4.56
CA ARG A 45 -2.04 5.10 5.99
C ARG A 45 -3.15 4.07 6.23
N ARG A 46 -3.31 3.63 7.48
CA ARG A 46 -4.48 2.83 7.88
C ARG A 46 -5.75 3.66 7.75
N HIS A 47 -6.78 3.09 7.12
CA HIS A 47 -8.12 3.65 7.03
C HIS A 47 -9.13 2.62 7.53
N GLU A 48 -10.08 3.03 8.36
CA GLU A 48 -11.10 2.13 8.90
C GLU A 48 -11.96 1.52 7.79
N GLY A 49 -12.21 0.21 7.87
CA GLY A 49 -13.01 -0.53 6.89
C GLY A 49 -12.33 -0.74 5.52
N ILE A 50 -11.03 -0.45 5.39
CA ILE A 50 -10.29 -0.58 4.13
C ILE A 50 -9.11 -1.52 4.32
N CYS A 51 -9.02 -2.54 3.48
CA CYS A 51 -7.89 -3.46 3.42
C CYS A 51 -6.80 -2.87 2.51
N ASN A 52 -5.65 -2.51 3.10
CA ASN A 52 -4.46 -1.98 2.42
C ASN A 52 -3.18 -2.50 3.11
N ASP A 53 -2.01 -2.10 2.60
CA ASP A 53 -0.70 -2.50 3.15
C ASP A 53 -0.52 -2.16 4.66
N PHE A 54 -1.35 -1.29 5.25
CA PHE A 54 -1.34 -0.92 6.67
C PHE A 54 -2.43 -1.61 7.51
N THR A 55 -3.26 -2.45 6.89
CA THR A 55 -4.35 -3.17 7.57
C THR A 55 -3.90 -4.56 8.02
N ASP A 56 -2.98 -5.20 7.29
CA ASP A 56 -2.44 -6.52 7.66
C ASP A 56 -1.39 -6.44 8.79
N TYR A 57 -0.90 -5.24 9.10
CA TYR A 57 0.00 -5.00 10.23
C TYR A 57 -0.81 -4.67 11.48
N ASP A 58 -1.42 -5.68 12.10
CA ASP A 58 -2.01 -5.57 13.44
C ASP A 58 -0.99 -6.07 14.49
N PRO A 59 -0.31 -5.17 15.24
CA PRO A 59 0.55 -5.58 16.36
C PRO A 59 -0.26 -6.00 17.60
N ALA A 60 -1.57 -6.19 17.49
CA ALA A 60 -2.37 -6.75 18.58
C ALA A 60 -1.68 -8.03 19.10
N PRO A 61 -1.46 -8.15 20.42
CA PRO A 61 -0.82 -9.32 20.97
C PRO A 61 -1.70 -10.52 20.62
N SER A 62 -1.12 -11.52 19.97
CA SER A 62 -1.78 -12.80 19.76
C SER A 62 -2.22 -13.31 21.12
N VAL A 63 -3.52 -13.27 21.39
CA VAL A 63 -4.13 -13.85 22.59
C VAL A 63 -4.05 -15.37 22.41
N GLY A 64 -2.89 -15.91 22.73
CA GLY A 64 -2.53 -17.31 22.58
C GLY A 64 -2.09 -17.88 23.91
N GLY A 65 -3.07 -18.33 24.70
CA GLY A 65 -2.91 -19.45 25.63
C GLY A 65 -2.35 -19.14 27.02
N LEU A 66 -3.24 -19.04 28.01
CA LEU A 66 -3.18 -19.97 29.14
C LEU A 66 -4.55 -20.07 29.81
N ALA A 67 -5.35 -21.03 29.33
CA ALA A 67 -6.22 -21.77 30.23
C ALA A 67 -5.32 -22.74 31.01
N ALA A 68 -5.11 -22.49 32.30
CA ALA A 68 -4.56 -23.49 33.21
C ALA A 68 -5.14 -23.29 34.61
N LYS A 69 -6.16 -24.10 34.88
CA LYS A 69 -6.72 -24.57 36.16
C LYS A 69 -7.20 -23.54 37.18
#